data_AF-A0A972XWH8-F1
#
_entry.id   AF-A0A972XWH8-F1
#
_cell.length_a   1.000
_cell.length_b   1.000
_cell.length_c   1.000
_cell.angle_alpha   90.00
_cell.angle_beta   90.00
_cell.angle_gamma   90.00
#
_symmetry.space_group_name_H-M   'P 1'
#
loop_
_entity.id
_entity.type
_entity.pdbx_description
1 polymer ?
#
loop_
_entity_poly.entity_id
_entity_poly.type
_entity_poly.pdbx_seq_one_letter_code
_entity_poly.pdbx_strand_id
1 'polypeptide(L)' 'VAAASIVAKHNRDEHVKKMSNIYPEYKLIDNNGYGTKKHIEVIKEKGLTELHRKSFKIKELN' A
#
# COMPACT_ATOMS: atom_id res chain seq x y z
N VAL A 1 -20.39 -1.35 -17.10
CA VAL A 1 -19.51 -1.61 -15.93
C VAL A 1 -18.05 -1.20 -16.16
N ALA A 2 -17.47 -1.37 -17.35
CA ALA A 2 -16.05 -1.05 -17.64
C ALA A 2 -15.62 0.41 -17.33
N ALA A 3 -16.47 1.40 -17.55
CA ALA A 3 -16.14 2.80 -17.26
C ALA A 3 -15.87 3.05 -15.77
N ALA A 4 -16.65 2.42 -14.87
CA ALA A 4 -16.49 2.59 -13.43
C ALA A 4 -15.16 1.99 -12.92
N SER A 5 -14.76 0.83 -13.44
CA SER A 5 -13.48 0.21 -13.07
C SER A 5 -12.26 1.00 -13.53
N ILE A 6 -12.36 1.68 -14.69
CA ILE A 6 -11.29 2.57 -15.19
C ILE A 6 -11.12 3.77 -14.25
N VAL A 7 -12.22 4.45 -13.91
CA VAL A 7 -12.18 5.62 -13.01
C VAL A 7 -11.69 5.20 -11.62
N ALA A 8 -12.16 4.07 -11.09
CA ALA A 8 -11.73 3.56 -9.80
C ALA A 8 -10.21 3.25 -9.77
N LYS A 9 -9.69 2.63 -10.83
CA LYS A 9 -8.25 2.31 -10.94
C LYS A 9 -7.41 3.59 -11.06
N HIS A 10 -7.82 4.54 -11.89
CA HIS A 10 -7.12 5.82 -12.04
C HIS A 10 -7.01 6.56 -10.70
N ASN A 11 -8.13 6.68 -9.98
CA ASN A 11 -8.16 7.33 -8.68
C ASN A 11 -7.32 6.60 -7.62
N ARG A 12 -7.31 5.26 -7.65
CA ARG A 12 -6.46 4.47 -6.76
C ARG A 12 -4.98 4.72 -7.01
N ASP A 13 -4.57 4.83 -8.27
CA ASP A 13 -3.17 5.03 -8.65
C ASP A 13 -2.66 6.43 -8.28
N GLU A 14 -3.48 7.44 -8.51
CA GLU A 14 -3.26 8.81 -8.03
C GLU A 14 -3.06 8.86 -6.51
N HIS A 15 -3.93 8.16 -5.76
CA HIS A 15 -3.82 8.09 -4.31
C HIS A 15 -2.54 7.38 -3.86
N VAL A 16 -2.19 6.25 -4.47
CA VAL A 16 -0.95 5.50 -4.16
C VAL A 16 0.29 6.36 -4.41
N LYS A 17 0.35 7.11 -5.52
CA LYS A 17 1.46 8.05 -5.81
C LYS A 17 1.61 9.10 -4.71
N LYS A 18 0.50 9.74 -4.31
CA LYS A 18 0.50 10.74 -3.23
C LYS A 18 1.01 10.14 -1.91
N MET A 19 0.54 8.94 -1.57
CA MET A 19 0.98 8.26 -0.35
C MET A 19 2.45 7.83 -0.43
N SER A 20 2.94 7.45 -1.61
CA SER A 20 4.35 7.11 -1.81
C SER A 20 5.28 8.31 -1.59
N ASN A 21 4.80 9.54 -1.81
CA ASN A 21 5.57 10.74 -1.49
C ASN A 21 5.62 11.02 0.02
N ILE A 22 4.56 10.68 0.75
CA ILE A 22 4.49 10.84 2.22
C ILE A 22 5.28 9.73 2.93
N TYR A 23 5.24 8.51 2.38
CA TYR A 23 5.83 7.30 2.95
C TYR A 23 6.80 6.63 1.96
N PRO A 24 7.90 7.30 1.59
CA PRO A 24 8.79 6.85 0.51
C PRO A 24 9.45 5.50 0.78
N GLU A 25 9.76 5.19 2.04
CA GLU A 25 10.29 3.90 2.48
C GLU A 25 9.45 2.68 2.09
N TYR A 26 8.11 2.78 2.07
CA TYR A 26 7.22 1.64 1.83
C TYR A 26 7.09 1.31 0.35
N LYS A 27 7.74 2.08 -0.54
CA LYS A 27 7.79 1.88 -2.00
C LYS A 27 6.42 1.54 -2.58
N LEU A 28 5.43 2.35 -2.21
CA LEU A 28 4.01 2.10 -2.52
C LEU A 28 3.73 2.10 -4.03
N ILE A 29 4.54 2.80 -4.83
CA ILE A 29 4.44 2.78 -6.30
C ILE A 29 4.69 1.37 -6.86
N ASP A 30 5.64 0.62 -6.30
CA ASP A 30 6.03 -0.70 -6.82
C ASP A 30 5.07 -1.79 -6.35
N ASN A 31 4.58 -1.69 -5.12
CA ASN A 31 3.76 -2.73 -4.49
C ASN A 31 2.29 -2.38 -4.37
N ASN A 32 1.84 -1.17 -4.71
CA ASN A 32 0.46 -0.68 -4.59
C ASN A 32 -0.20 -0.87 -3.21
N GLY A 33 0.61 -1.03 -2.15
CA GLY A 33 0.16 -1.36 -0.80
C GLY A 33 -0.21 -2.84 -0.57
N TYR A 34 0.17 -3.74 -1.49
CA TYR A 34 0.10 -5.18 -1.25
C TYR A 34 1.24 -5.61 -0.31
N GLY A 35 0.94 -6.59 0.55
CA GLY A 35 1.88 -7.22 1.48
C GLY A 35 2.92 -8.10 0.79
N THR A 36 3.71 -7.50 -0.12
CA THR A 36 4.88 -8.13 -0.72
C THR A 36 5.99 -8.27 0.33
N LYS A 37 6.93 -9.20 0.13
CA LYS A 37 8.06 -9.42 1.06
C LYS A 37 8.78 -8.10 1.42
N LYS A 38 9.12 -7.30 0.41
CA LYS A 38 9.75 -5.97 0.58
C LYS A 38 8.90 -5.02 1.43
N HIS A 39 7.58 -5.02 1.24
CA HIS A 39 6.69 -4.17 2.00
C HIS A 39 6.60 -4.62 3.46
N ILE A 40 6.54 -5.93 3.70
CA ILE A 40 6.52 -6.53 5.04
C ILE A 40 7.83 -6.27 5.77
N GLU A 41 8.98 -6.38 5.10
CA GLU A 41 10.30 -6.04 5.65
C GLU A 41 10.32 -4.59 6.15
N VAL A 42 9.85 -3.64 5.34
CA VAL A 42 9.77 -2.22 5.75
C VAL A 42 8.79 -2.02 6.91
N ILE A 43 7.65 -2.73 6.93
CA ILE A 43 6.73 -2.69 8.08
C ILE A 43 7.40 -3.23 9.35
N LYS A 44 8.23 -4.28 9.26
CA LYS A 44 8.97 -4.82 10.42
C LYS A 44 9.97 -3.81 10.96
N GLU A 45 10.63 -3.07 10.08
CA GLU A 45 11.66 -2.08 10.46
C GLU A 45 11.06 -0.77 10.99
N LYS A 46 10.02 -0.24 10.33
CA LYS A 46 9.45 1.10 10.61
C LYS A 46 8.08 1.07 11.30
N GLY A 47 7.45 -0.09 11.39
CA GLY A 47 6.11 -0.25 11.94
C GLY A 47 4.98 -0.06 10.92
N LEU A 48 3.75 -0.18 11.39
CA LEU A 48 2.54 0.09 10.60
C LEU A 48 2.21 1.58 10.62
N THR A 49 1.89 2.16 9.47
CA THR A 49 1.34 3.52 9.35
C THR A 49 -0.18 3.53 9.43
N GLU A 50 -0.78 4.72 9.54
CA GLU A 50 -2.25 4.88 9.55
C GLU A 50 -2.93 4.41 8.25
N LEU A 51 -2.19 4.37 7.14
CA LEU A 51 -2.69 3.87 5.86
C LEU A 51 -2.87 2.35 5.83
N HIS A 52 -2.21 1.64 6.75
CA HIS A 52 -2.27 0.19 6.80
C HIS A 52 -3.59 -0.27 7.44
N ARG A 53 -4.19 -1.27 6.81
CA ARG A 53 -5.41 -1.90 7.33
C ARG A 53 -5.04 -2.81 8.50
N LYS A 54 -5.20 -2.30 9.73
CA LYS A 54 -4.91 -3.05 10.98
C LYS A 54 -5.72 -4.35 11.14
N SER A 55 -6.87 -4.45 10.47
CA SER A 55 -7.67 -5.68 10.45
C SER A 55 -7.09 -6.78 9.56
N PHE A 56 -6.13 -6.45 8.69
CA PHE A 56 -5.54 -7.39 7.75
C PHE A 56 -4.46 -8.22 8.46
N LYS A 57 -4.73 -9.51 8.66
CA LYS A 57 -3.77 -10.43 9.29
C LYS A 57 -2.69 -10.82 8.30
N ILE A 58 -1.52 -10.21 8.43
CA ILE A 58 -0.31 -10.64 7.71
C ILE A 58 0.38 -11.70 8.57
N LYS A 59 0.47 -12.93 8.06
CA LYS A 59 1.09 -14.06 8.78
C LYS A 59 2.54 -13.78 9.19
N GLU A 60 3.26 -13.02 8.39
CA GLU A 60 4.68 -12.70 8.61
C GLU A 60 4.92 -11.59 9.65
N LEU A 61 3.86 -10.90 10.11
CA LEU A 61 3.90 -9.82 11.10
C LEU A 61 3.28 -10.22 12.45
N ASN A 62 2.84 -11.47 12.61
CA ASN A 62 2.35 -12.05 13.86
C ASN A 62 3.32 -13.10 14.37
#